data_AF-A0A413T678-F1
#
_entry.id   AF-A0A413T678-F1
#
_cell.length_a   1.000
_cell.length_b   1.000
_cell.length_c   1.000
_cell.angle_alpha   90.00
_cell.angle_beta   90.00
_cell.angle_gamma   90.00
#
_symmetry.space_group_name_H-M   'P 1'
#
loop_
_entity.id
_entity.type
_entity.pdbx_description
1 polymer ?
#
loop_
_entity_poly.entity_id
_entity_poly.type
_entity_poly.pdbx_seq_one_letter_code
_entity_poly.pdbx_strand_id
1 'polypeptide(L)'
;MNVVKKINNNVAICVDGNGNELIAFGKGIGFPNAILTMADHIEFALERKKNNIKVSMPLVYEVKQKYPQELKYGKYILKQIYKTFNVKLDADEAVGIALNLVNSQIESKDTAGKTISYEKQVIKEVTDIIERELQFNIDKDSFNYTRFATHLQYLLHRLNDNQCIDSDNQAMYDKAEEEYKDIADCVDIINEYLDKNFNCTLTDEERLYLILHINRVYAKEGL
;
A
#
# COMPACT_ATOMS: atom_id res chain seq x y z
N MET A 1 11.33 22.56 -19.14
CA MET A 1 10.45 21.86 -20.10
C MET A 1 9.95 20.61 -19.40
N ASN A 2 8.66 20.52 -19.16
CA ASN A 2 8.06 19.42 -18.37
C ASN A 2 7.20 18.56 -19.29
N VAL A 3 7.31 17.23 -19.19
CA VAL A 3 6.45 16.31 -19.94
C VAL A 3 5.06 16.29 -19.31
N VAL A 4 4.03 16.56 -20.11
CA VAL A 4 2.63 16.66 -19.66
C VAL A 4 1.82 15.45 -20.10
N LYS A 5 2.13 14.87 -21.27
CA LYS A 5 1.39 13.71 -21.79
C LYS A 5 2.24 12.87 -22.72
N LYS A 6 2.25 11.55 -22.54
CA LYS A 6 2.96 10.61 -23.43
C LYS A 6 2.05 10.23 -24.59
N ILE A 7 2.52 10.36 -25.84
CA ILE A 7 1.77 9.94 -27.05
C ILE A 7 2.15 8.51 -27.43
N ASN A 8 3.46 8.22 -27.47
CA ASN A 8 4.01 6.87 -27.68
C ASN A 8 5.48 6.81 -27.21
N ASN A 9 6.14 5.67 -27.40
CA ASN A 9 7.52 5.41 -26.95
C ASN A 9 8.57 6.47 -27.38
N ASN A 10 8.32 7.20 -28.47
CA ASN A 10 9.26 8.17 -29.03
C ASN A 10 8.72 9.61 -29.07
N VAL A 11 7.51 9.84 -28.54
CA VAL A 11 6.81 11.12 -28.67
C VAL A 11 6.08 11.47 -27.38
N ALA A 12 6.35 12.68 -26.86
CA ALA A 12 5.67 13.22 -25.69
C ALA A 12 5.28 14.69 -25.90
N ILE A 13 4.17 15.10 -25.31
CA ILE A 13 3.75 16.50 -25.18
C ILE A 13 4.44 17.08 -23.96
N CYS A 14 5.04 18.25 -24.13
CA CYS A 14 5.76 18.98 -23.10
C CYS A 14 5.24 20.42 -23.01
N VAL A 15 5.47 21.08 -21.88
CA VAL A 15 5.24 22.51 -21.69
C VAL A 15 6.56 23.20 -21.38
N ASP A 16 6.83 24.32 -22.05
CA ASP A 16 8.02 25.15 -21.81
C ASP A 16 7.85 26.08 -20.59
N GLY A 17 8.87 26.88 -20.26
CA GLY A 17 8.82 27.83 -19.15
C GLY A 17 7.85 29.01 -19.37
N ASN A 18 7.32 29.16 -20.58
CA ASN A 18 6.39 30.21 -20.98
C ASN A 18 4.94 29.71 -21.10
N GLY A 19 4.69 28.41 -20.83
CA GLY A 19 3.37 27.81 -20.93
C GLY A 19 2.99 27.31 -22.34
N ASN A 20 3.91 27.30 -23.30
CA ASN A 20 3.62 26.79 -24.65
C ASN A 20 3.67 25.26 -24.67
N GLU A 21 2.66 24.64 -25.29
CA GLU A 21 2.67 23.21 -25.60
C GLU A 21 3.62 22.91 -26.76
N LEU A 22 4.48 21.91 -26.56
CA LEU A 22 5.48 21.43 -27.49
C LEU A 22 5.36 19.92 -27.65
N ILE A 23 5.76 19.39 -28.80
CA ILE A 23 5.87 17.94 -29.01
C ILE A 23 7.35 17.58 -29.10
N ALA A 24 7.84 16.82 -28.12
CA ALA A 24 9.19 16.28 -28.09
C ALA A 24 9.25 14.95 -28.85
N PHE A 25 10.18 14.85 -29.80
CA PHE A 25 10.50 13.62 -30.53
C PHE A 25 11.88 13.12 -30.13
N GLY A 26 12.00 11.84 -29.81
CA GLY A 26 13.29 11.20 -29.51
C GLY A 26 13.14 9.78 -29.02
N LYS A 27 14.15 8.95 -29.28
CA LYS A 27 14.13 7.54 -28.87
C LYS A 27 14.00 7.43 -27.35
N GLY A 28 12.93 6.80 -26.87
CA GLY A 28 12.72 6.56 -25.44
C GLY A 28 12.11 7.71 -24.64
N ILE A 29 11.81 8.86 -25.27
CA ILE A 29 11.24 10.02 -24.55
C ILE A 29 9.87 9.73 -23.93
N GLY A 30 9.11 8.78 -24.50
CA GLY A 30 7.83 8.33 -23.96
C GLY A 30 7.86 6.91 -23.40
N PHE A 31 9.04 6.31 -23.19
CA PHE A 31 9.12 4.95 -22.65
C PHE A 31 8.59 4.91 -21.20
N PRO A 32 7.79 3.89 -20.83
CA PRO A 32 7.44 3.66 -19.42
C PRO A 32 8.71 3.28 -18.65
N ASN A 33 8.96 3.88 -17.48
CA ASN A 33 10.11 3.52 -16.63
C ASN A 33 10.09 2.02 -16.24
N ALA A 34 8.90 1.41 -16.26
CA ALA A 34 8.65 -0.01 -16.06
C ALA A 34 9.68 -0.97 -16.65
N ILE A 35 10.03 -0.80 -17.93
CA ILE A 35 10.92 -1.72 -18.63
C ILE A 35 12.36 -1.52 -18.17
N LEU A 36 12.77 -0.28 -17.92
CA LEU A 36 14.09 0.06 -17.43
C LEU A 36 14.28 -0.44 -16.00
N THR A 37 13.36 -0.13 -15.09
CA THR A 37 13.43 -0.58 -13.69
C THR A 37 13.38 -2.12 -13.58
N MET A 38 12.61 -2.78 -14.44
CA MET A 38 12.59 -4.25 -14.51
C MET A 38 13.92 -4.81 -15.02
N ALA A 39 14.51 -4.19 -16.06
CA ALA A 39 15.81 -4.61 -16.58
C ALA A 39 16.91 -4.48 -15.53
N ASP A 40 16.97 -3.32 -14.85
CA ASP A 40 17.93 -3.07 -13.76
C ASP A 40 17.75 -4.09 -12.63
N HIS A 41 16.50 -4.33 -12.19
CA HIS A 41 16.22 -5.32 -11.15
C HIS A 41 16.71 -6.72 -11.52
N ILE A 42 16.48 -7.16 -12.77
CA ILE A 42 16.94 -8.46 -13.25
C ILE A 42 18.46 -8.52 -13.32
N GLU A 43 19.12 -7.47 -13.82
CA GLU A 43 20.57 -7.39 -13.90
C GLU A 43 21.20 -7.52 -12.50
N PHE A 44 20.73 -6.73 -11.53
CA PHE A 44 21.20 -6.82 -10.15
C PHE A 44 20.90 -8.17 -9.50
N ALA A 45 19.73 -8.76 -9.76
CA ALA A 45 19.41 -10.09 -9.22
C ALA A 45 20.36 -11.18 -9.76
N LEU A 46 20.70 -11.11 -11.06
CA LEU A 46 21.66 -12.02 -11.69
C LEU A 46 23.08 -11.81 -11.14
N GLU A 47 23.51 -10.56 -11.00
CA GLU A 47 24.83 -10.24 -10.43
C GLU A 47 24.96 -10.71 -8.97
N ARG A 48 23.94 -10.46 -8.14
CA ARG A 48 23.90 -10.96 -6.76
C ARG A 48 23.99 -12.47 -6.71
N LYS A 49 23.27 -13.17 -7.59
CA LYS A 49 23.31 -14.63 -7.65
C LYS A 49 24.71 -15.13 -8.01
N LYS A 50 25.37 -14.50 -8.98
CA LYS A 50 26.75 -14.82 -9.38
C LYS A 50 27.74 -14.63 -8.22
N ASN A 51 27.54 -13.58 -7.42
CA ASN A 51 28.36 -13.27 -6.25
C ASN A 51 27.93 -14.02 -4.98
N ASN A 52 26.97 -14.96 -5.05
CA ASN A 52 26.39 -15.68 -3.91
C ASN A 52 25.83 -14.77 -2.79
N ILE A 53 25.38 -13.57 -3.15
CA ILE A 53 24.74 -12.63 -2.22
C ILE A 53 23.27 -13.02 -2.08
N LYS A 54 22.86 -13.41 -0.88
CA LYS A 54 21.46 -13.66 -0.55
C LYS A 54 20.80 -12.40 -0.05
N VAL A 55 19.60 -12.12 -0.56
CA VAL A 55 18.77 -11.01 -0.11
C VAL A 55 17.43 -11.58 0.35
N SER A 56 17.06 -11.25 1.58
CA SER A 56 15.71 -11.49 2.05
C SER A 56 14.80 -10.41 1.47
N MET A 57 13.72 -10.80 0.81
CA MET A 57 12.73 -9.84 0.36
C MET A 57 11.88 -9.43 1.55
N PRO A 58 11.84 -8.14 1.93
CA PRO A 58 10.84 -7.68 2.88
C PRO A 58 9.45 -7.78 2.22
N LEU A 59 8.40 -7.87 3.05
CA LEU A 59 7.00 -7.80 2.63
C LEU A 59 6.47 -8.98 1.78
N VAL A 60 7.09 -10.16 1.86
CA VAL A 60 6.68 -11.33 1.06
C VAL A 60 5.21 -11.71 1.29
N TYR A 61 4.73 -11.63 2.54
CA TYR A 61 3.37 -12.04 2.89
C TYR A 61 2.34 -11.01 2.41
N GLU A 62 2.64 -9.74 2.61
CA GLU A 62 1.82 -8.60 2.24
C GLU A 62 1.65 -8.55 0.72
N VAL A 63 2.73 -8.74 -0.04
CA VAL A 63 2.67 -8.77 -1.52
C VAL A 63 1.92 -10.00 -2.02
N LYS A 64 2.08 -11.17 -1.37
CA LYS A 64 1.32 -12.38 -1.71
C LYS A 64 -0.18 -12.18 -1.56
N GLN A 65 -0.61 -11.47 -0.52
CA GLN A 65 -2.02 -11.24 -0.23
C GLN A 65 -2.59 -10.13 -1.12
N LYS A 66 -1.88 -9.00 -1.24
CA LYS A 66 -2.38 -7.80 -1.93
C LYS A 66 -2.27 -7.86 -3.44
N TYR A 67 -1.26 -8.55 -3.98
CA TYR A 67 -0.98 -8.59 -5.42
C TYR A 67 -0.78 -10.02 -5.94
N PRO A 68 -1.79 -10.91 -5.79
CA PRO A 68 -1.66 -12.33 -6.15
C PRO A 68 -1.46 -12.54 -7.66
N GLN A 69 -2.00 -11.66 -8.50
CA GLN A 69 -1.83 -11.73 -9.95
C GLN A 69 -0.41 -11.29 -10.36
N GLU A 70 0.08 -10.18 -9.83
CA GLU A 70 1.44 -9.70 -10.09
C GLU A 70 2.49 -10.69 -9.60
N LEU A 71 2.25 -11.34 -8.46
CA LEU A 71 3.13 -12.42 -8.00
C LEU A 71 3.11 -13.63 -8.92
N LYS A 72 1.95 -13.98 -9.50
CA LYS A 72 1.84 -15.04 -10.51
C LYS A 72 2.67 -14.68 -11.75
N TYR A 73 2.62 -13.43 -12.20
CA TYR A 73 3.48 -12.94 -13.28
C TYR A 73 4.96 -12.94 -12.89
N GLY A 74 5.30 -12.52 -11.68
CA GLY A 74 6.68 -12.56 -11.16
C GLY A 74 7.27 -13.97 -11.19
N LYS A 75 6.50 -14.96 -10.73
CA LYS A 75 6.89 -16.39 -10.83
C LYS A 75 7.06 -16.86 -12.27
N TYR A 76 6.22 -16.40 -13.18
CA TYR A 76 6.37 -16.71 -14.60
C TYR A 76 7.64 -16.09 -15.19
N ILE A 77 7.93 -14.82 -14.86
CA ILE A 77 9.12 -14.10 -15.32
C ILE A 77 10.39 -14.78 -14.81
N LEU A 78 10.44 -15.22 -13.54
CA LEU A 78 11.57 -16.02 -13.02
C LEU A 78 11.83 -17.29 -13.86
N LYS A 79 10.77 -17.97 -14.32
CA LYS A 79 10.92 -19.12 -15.21
C LYS A 79 11.53 -18.73 -16.55
N GLN A 80 11.20 -17.56 -17.08
CA GLN A 80 11.79 -17.07 -18.32
C GLN A 80 13.26 -16.66 -18.12
N ILE A 81 13.59 -16.00 -17.01
CA ILE A 81 14.97 -15.66 -16.66
C ILE A 81 15.84 -16.93 -16.62
N TYR A 82 15.35 -18.00 -15.99
CA TYR A 82 16.06 -19.28 -16.00
C TYR A 82 16.26 -19.84 -17.42
N LYS A 83 15.21 -19.79 -18.27
CA LYS A 83 15.32 -20.28 -19.65
C LYS A 83 16.28 -19.46 -20.51
N THR A 84 16.35 -18.15 -20.29
CA THR A 84 17.15 -17.22 -21.11
C THR A 84 18.60 -17.16 -20.64
N PHE A 85 18.82 -17.06 -19.32
CA PHE A 85 20.15 -16.82 -18.74
C PHE A 85 20.77 -18.07 -18.12
N ASN A 86 20.02 -19.17 -18.00
CA ASN A 86 20.45 -20.40 -17.32
C ASN A 86 20.88 -20.17 -15.85
N VAL A 87 20.32 -19.15 -15.21
CA VAL A 87 20.57 -18.81 -13.80
C VAL A 87 19.28 -18.99 -13.02
N LYS A 88 19.33 -19.82 -11.96
CA LYS A 88 18.19 -20.06 -11.08
C LYS A 88 18.21 -19.06 -9.92
N LEU A 89 17.43 -18.00 -10.06
CA LEU A 89 17.18 -17.04 -8.98
C LEU A 89 16.33 -17.65 -7.87
N ASP A 90 16.38 -17.05 -6.69
CA ASP A 90 15.60 -17.48 -5.53
C ASP A 90 14.11 -17.15 -5.74
N ALA A 91 13.21 -17.98 -5.19
CA ALA A 91 11.77 -17.84 -5.43
C ALA A 91 11.20 -16.51 -4.94
N ASP A 92 11.84 -15.90 -3.93
CA ASP A 92 11.43 -14.64 -3.34
C ASP A 92 11.66 -13.46 -4.28
N GLU A 93 12.55 -13.55 -5.28
CA GLU A 93 12.70 -12.51 -6.32
C GLU A 93 11.40 -12.26 -7.10
N ALA A 94 10.46 -13.22 -7.09
CA ALA A 94 9.13 -13.02 -7.65
C ALA A 94 8.37 -11.85 -6.97
N VAL A 95 8.67 -11.56 -5.71
CA VAL A 95 8.11 -10.43 -4.95
C VAL A 95 8.67 -9.11 -5.47
N GLY A 96 9.99 -9.02 -5.67
CA GLY A 96 10.63 -7.84 -6.24
C GLY A 96 10.13 -7.53 -7.67
N ILE A 97 9.95 -8.57 -8.48
CA ILE A 97 9.36 -8.46 -9.82
C ILE A 97 7.89 -8.02 -9.73
N ALA A 98 7.10 -8.61 -8.83
CA ALA A 98 5.70 -8.23 -8.63
C ALA A 98 5.57 -6.74 -8.24
N LEU A 99 6.40 -6.27 -7.30
CA LEU A 99 6.41 -4.86 -6.89
C LEU A 99 6.80 -3.93 -8.04
N ASN A 100 7.78 -4.31 -8.86
CA ASN A 100 8.12 -3.55 -10.07
C ASN A 100 6.91 -3.43 -11.03
N LEU A 101 6.16 -4.52 -11.22
CA LEU A 101 4.94 -4.49 -12.03
C LEU A 101 3.87 -3.58 -11.41
N VAL A 102 3.64 -3.66 -10.10
CA VAL A 102 2.69 -2.77 -9.41
C VAL A 102 3.10 -1.30 -9.59
N ASN A 103 4.37 -0.97 -9.33
CA ASN A 103 4.88 0.40 -9.46
C ASN A 103 4.74 0.92 -10.90
N SER A 104 4.94 0.07 -11.90
CA SER A 104 4.74 0.43 -13.30
C SER A 104 3.28 0.68 -13.70
N GLN A 105 2.34 -0.02 -13.05
CA GLN A 105 0.91 0.21 -13.24
C GLN A 105 0.48 1.54 -12.62
N ILE A 106 1.08 1.93 -11.49
CA ILE A 106 0.82 3.19 -10.79
C ILE A 106 1.29 4.39 -11.63
N GLU A 107 2.44 4.30 -12.30
CA GLU A 107 2.93 5.37 -13.19
C GLU A 107 2.16 5.51 -14.51
N SER A 108 1.44 4.46 -14.94
CA SER A 108 0.73 4.44 -16.23
C SER A 108 -0.77 4.71 -16.13
N LYS A 109 -1.34 4.65 -14.92
CA LYS A 109 -2.75 4.94 -14.65
C LYS A 109 -2.87 6.10 -13.66
N ASP A 110 -3.18 7.29 -14.18
CA ASP A 110 -3.70 8.45 -13.43
C ASP A 110 -4.95 8.14 -12.56
N THR A 111 -5.49 6.93 -12.66
CA THR A 111 -6.61 6.43 -11.85
C THR A 111 -6.19 5.75 -10.54
N ALA A 112 -4.99 5.18 -10.42
CA ALA A 112 -4.52 4.52 -9.18
C ALA A 112 -3.94 5.49 -8.15
N GLY A 113 -3.49 6.67 -8.60
CA GLY A 113 -3.12 7.79 -7.72
C GLY A 113 -4.30 8.23 -6.83
N LYS A 114 -5.55 8.09 -7.29
CA LYS A 114 -6.73 8.41 -6.48
C LYS A 114 -6.97 7.42 -5.35
N THR A 115 -6.84 6.10 -5.57
CA THR A 115 -7.07 5.09 -4.52
C THR A 115 -5.98 5.10 -3.45
N ILE A 116 -4.71 5.22 -3.84
CA ILE A 116 -3.58 5.33 -2.89
C ILE A 116 -3.61 6.68 -2.15
N SER A 117 -4.04 7.75 -2.82
CA SER A 117 -4.27 9.05 -2.16
C SER A 117 -5.43 8.99 -1.17
N TYR A 118 -6.49 8.27 -1.51
CA TYR A 118 -7.70 8.14 -0.70
C TYR A 118 -7.46 7.33 0.58
N GLU A 119 -6.83 6.14 0.51
CA GLU A 119 -6.53 5.34 1.70
C GLU A 119 -5.62 6.11 2.67
N LYS A 120 -4.61 6.81 2.14
CA LYS A 120 -3.73 7.67 2.93
C LYS A 120 -4.49 8.82 3.59
N GLN A 121 -5.45 9.40 2.87
CA GLN A 121 -6.29 10.47 3.41
C GLN A 121 -7.17 9.95 4.55
N VAL A 122 -7.82 8.79 4.39
CA VAL A 122 -8.65 8.19 5.45
C VAL A 122 -7.81 7.82 6.66
N ILE A 123 -6.64 7.18 6.47
CA ILE A 123 -5.74 6.86 7.58
C ILE A 123 -5.34 8.13 8.34
N LYS A 124 -5.05 9.21 7.60
CA LYS A 124 -4.73 10.51 8.21
C LYS A 124 -5.92 11.06 8.99
N GLU A 125 -7.12 11.10 8.41
CA GLU A 125 -8.32 11.64 9.07
C GLU A 125 -8.70 10.83 10.31
N VAL A 126 -8.59 9.49 10.26
CA VAL A 126 -8.78 8.63 11.44
C VAL A 126 -7.70 8.89 12.49
N THR A 127 -6.45 9.08 12.09
CA THR A 127 -5.37 9.46 13.02
C THR A 127 -5.69 10.80 13.70
N ASP A 128 -6.13 11.79 12.94
CA ASP A 128 -6.48 13.13 13.44
C ASP A 128 -7.72 13.07 14.38
N ILE A 129 -8.66 12.16 14.16
CA ILE A 129 -9.76 11.86 15.11
C ILE A 129 -9.17 11.34 16.42
N ILE A 130 -8.33 10.31 16.38
CA ILE A 130 -7.75 9.69 17.57
C ILE A 130 -6.95 10.72 18.40
N GLU A 131 -6.09 11.51 17.75
CA GLU A 131 -5.29 12.54 18.42
C GLU A 131 -6.17 13.59 19.11
N ARG A 132 -7.28 13.98 18.48
CA ARG A 132 -8.21 14.98 19.02
C ARG A 132 -9.03 14.44 20.19
N GLU A 133 -9.63 13.26 20.04
CA GLU A 133 -10.54 12.69 21.04
C GLU A 133 -9.79 12.21 22.28
N LEU A 134 -8.60 11.62 22.11
CA LEU A 134 -7.77 11.13 23.21
C LEU A 134 -6.72 12.15 23.69
N GLN A 135 -6.70 13.36 23.11
CA GLN A 135 -5.86 14.49 23.52
C GLN A 135 -4.34 14.18 23.61
N PHE A 136 -3.81 13.45 22.63
CA PHE A 136 -2.38 13.15 22.54
C PHE A 136 -1.88 13.20 21.10
N ASN A 137 -0.57 13.29 20.91
CA ASN A 137 0.05 13.25 19.59
C ASN A 137 0.61 11.87 19.34
N ILE A 138 0.31 11.30 18.18
CA ILE A 138 0.80 9.98 17.79
C ILE A 138 2.16 10.14 17.10
N ASP A 139 3.16 9.39 17.56
CA ASP A 139 4.42 9.24 16.83
C ASP A 139 4.21 8.38 15.59
N LYS A 140 4.18 9.03 14.43
CA LYS A 140 3.91 8.40 13.13
C LYS A 140 5.07 7.52 12.63
N ASP A 141 6.25 7.64 13.23
CA ASP A 141 7.38 6.76 12.96
C ASP A 141 7.41 5.57 13.94
N SER A 142 6.50 5.53 14.92
CA SER A 142 6.45 4.46 15.91
C SER A 142 5.99 3.13 15.29
N PHE A 143 6.54 2.04 15.82
CA PHE A 143 6.18 0.69 15.38
C PHE A 143 4.70 0.37 15.64
N ASN A 144 4.12 0.92 16.72
CA ASN A 144 2.72 0.73 17.04
C ASN A 144 1.83 1.44 16.04
N TYR A 145 2.17 2.69 15.68
CA TYR A 145 1.44 3.42 14.64
C TYR A 145 1.56 2.75 13.27
N THR A 146 2.77 2.33 12.88
CA THR A 146 2.99 1.63 11.61
C THR A 146 2.12 0.38 11.49
N ARG A 147 2.02 -0.40 12.57
CA ARG A 147 1.11 -1.55 12.64
C ARG A 147 -0.34 -1.11 12.48
N PHE A 148 -0.80 -0.14 13.28
CA PHE A 148 -2.16 0.38 13.21
C PHE A 148 -2.52 0.84 11.79
N ALA A 149 -1.69 1.68 11.17
CA ALA A 149 -1.92 2.22 9.83
C ALA A 149 -1.96 1.11 8.76
N THR A 150 -1.07 0.12 8.85
CA THR A 150 -1.06 -1.03 7.92
C THR A 150 -2.36 -1.82 8.00
N HIS A 151 -2.89 -2.00 9.20
CA HIS A 151 -4.12 -2.76 9.38
C HIS A 151 -5.39 -1.96 9.07
N LEU A 152 -5.42 -0.66 9.38
CA LEU A 152 -6.48 0.22 8.92
C LEU A 152 -6.52 0.24 7.38
N GLN A 153 -5.37 0.23 6.72
CA GLN A 153 -5.30 0.06 5.27
C GLN A 153 -5.95 -1.26 4.81
N TYR A 154 -5.70 -2.36 5.52
CA TYR A 154 -6.31 -3.66 5.20
C TYR A 154 -7.83 -3.66 5.40
N LEU A 155 -8.31 -3.03 6.48
CA LEU A 155 -9.75 -2.82 6.72
C LEU A 155 -10.37 -2.07 5.54
N LEU A 156 -9.83 -0.90 5.18
CA LEU A 156 -10.32 -0.10 4.04
C LEU A 156 -10.33 -0.88 2.72
N HIS A 157 -9.35 -1.75 2.50
CA HIS A 157 -9.31 -2.60 1.32
C HIS A 157 -10.43 -3.65 1.31
N ARG A 158 -10.66 -4.33 2.44
CA ARG A 158 -11.76 -5.29 2.58
C ARG A 158 -13.14 -4.65 2.42
N LEU A 159 -13.30 -3.42 2.91
CA LEU A 159 -14.53 -2.65 2.76
C LEU A 159 -14.82 -2.35 1.29
N ASN A 160 -13.81 -1.99 0.50
CA ASN A 160 -13.98 -1.80 -0.95
C ASN A 160 -14.37 -3.09 -1.69
N ASP A 161 -14.00 -4.26 -1.17
CA ASP A 161 -14.31 -5.57 -1.75
C ASP A 161 -15.62 -6.20 -1.20
N ASN A 162 -16.39 -5.47 -0.38
CA ASN A 162 -17.63 -5.93 0.29
C ASN A 162 -17.47 -7.25 1.09
N GLN A 163 -16.29 -7.49 1.67
CA GLN A 163 -16.03 -8.68 2.48
C GLN A 163 -16.12 -8.34 3.97
N CYS A 164 -17.33 -8.44 4.53
CA CYS A 164 -17.52 -8.38 5.99
C CYS A 164 -16.98 -9.66 6.65
N ILE A 165 -16.33 -9.51 7.80
CA ILE A 165 -16.05 -10.65 8.68
C ILE A 165 -17.21 -10.78 9.65
N ASP A 166 -17.76 -11.98 9.71
CA ASP A 166 -18.75 -12.39 10.69
C ASP A 166 -18.06 -13.39 11.63
N SER A 167 -17.96 -13.08 12.92
CA SER A 167 -17.37 -13.97 13.91
C SER A 167 -18.07 -13.90 15.28
N ASP A 168 -17.84 -14.94 16.08
CA ASP A 168 -18.49 -15.22 17.37
C ASP A 168 -17.84 -14.47 18.55
N ASN A 169 -17.28 -13.27 18.33
CA ASN A 169 -16.43 -12.55 19.30
C ASN A 169 -17.14 -11.52 20.19
N GLN A 170 -18.48 -11.51 20.23
CA GLN A 170 -19.28 -10.51 20.97
C GLN A 170 -18.83 -10.33 22.43
N ALA A 171 -18.60 -11.43 23.15
CA ALA A 171 -18.22 -11.37 24.56
C ALA A 171 -16.84 -10.73 24.81
N MET A 172 -15.96 -10.68 23.81
CA MET A 172 -14.69 -9.96 23.90
C MET A 172 -14.87 -8.48 23.58
N TYR A 173 -15.77 -8.14 22.65
CA TYR A 173 -16.15 -6.77 22.37
C TYR A 173 -16.75 -6.10 23.60
N ASP A 174 -17.78 -6.70 24.21
CA ASP A 174 -18.48 -6.12 25.37
C ASP A 174 -17.50 -5.79 26.52
N LYS A 175 -16.53 -6.68 26.77
CA LYS A 175 -15.50 -6.46 27.79
C LYS A 175 -14.54 -5.33 27.44
N ALA A 176 -14.10 -5.25 26.19
CA ALA A 176 -13.17 -4.21 25.76
C ALA A 176 -13.86 -2.83 25.76
N GLU A 177 -15.15 -2.78 25.42
CA GLU A 177 -15.99 -1.58 25.47
C GLU A 177 -16.17 -1.08 26.91
N GLU A 178 -16.35 -2.00 27.87
CA GLU A 178 -16.40 -1.65 29.30
C GLU A 178 -15.04 -1.21 29.86
N GLU A 179 -13.95 -1.89 29.49
CA GLU A 179 -12.61 -1.65 30.04
C GLU A 179 -11.95 -0.37 29.48
N TYR A 180 -12.19 -0.06 28.20
CA TYR A 180 -11.53 1.04 27.49
C TYR A 180 -12.54 2.07 26.97
N LYS A 181 -13.37 2.60 27.88
CA LYS A 181 -14.53 3.43 27.51
C LYS A 181 -14.20 4.64 26.63
N ASP A 182 -13.17 5.42 26.99
CA ASP A 182 -12.75 6.58 26.20
C ASP A 182 -12.30 6.20 24.77
N ILE A 183 -11.71 5.01 24.62
CA ILE A 183 -11.25 4.48 23.33
C ILE A 183 -12.44 3.94 22.53
N ALA A 184 -13.40 3.27 23.18
CA ALA A 184 -14.62 2.81 22.55
C ALA A 184 -15.43 3.99 22.00
N ASP A 185 -15.59 5.06 22.79
CA ASP A 185 -16.25 6.30 22.34
C ASP A 185 -15.52 6.91 21.12
N CYS A 186 -14.18 6.89 21.10
CA CYS A 186 -13.40 7.30 19.94
C CYS A 186 -13.65 6.40 18.71
N VAL A 187 -13.79 5.09 18.90
CA VAL A 187 -14.10 4.13 17.82
C VAL A 187 -15.50 4.37 17.25
N ASP A 188 -16.46 4.80 18.06
CA ASP A 188 -17.80 5.15 17.59
C ASP A 188 -17.79 6.38 16.69
N ILE A 189 -16.98 7.38 17.02
CA ILE A 189 -16.76 8.55 16.16
C ILE A 189 -16.13 8.14 14.83
N ILE A 190 -15.16 7.21 14.86
CA ILE A 190 -14.55 6.66 13.63
C ILE A 190 -15.60 5.89 12.81
N ASN A 191 -16.44 5.08 13.45
CA ASN A 191 -17.50 4.34 12.80
C ASN A 191 -18.50 5.29 12.10
N GLU A 192 -18.95 6.36 12.79
CA GLU A 192 -19.80 7.37 12.17
C GLU A 192 -19.15 8.08 10.99
N TYR A 193 -17.85 8.38 11.10
CA TYR A 193 -17.09 8.98 10.02
C TYR A 193 -17.03 8.06 8.79
N LEU A 194 -16.77 6.75 9.01
CA LEU A 194 -16.71 5.77 7.93
C LEU A 194 -18.09 5.54 7.31
N ASP A 195 -19.14 5.51 8.12
CA ASP A 195 -20.52 5.32 7.64
C ASP A 195 -20.97 6.51 6.78
N LYS A 196 -20.74 7.74 7.23
CA LYS A 196 -21.12 8.96 6.50
C LYS A 196 -20.39 9.12 5.17
N ASN A 197 -19.09 8.78 5.13
CA ASN A 197 -18.27 9.02 3.94
C ASN A 197 -18.24 7.83 2.97
N PHE A 198 -18.45 6.61 3.48
CA PHE A 198 -18.26 5.38 2.71
C PHE A 198 -19.46 4.42 2.75
N ASN A 199 -20.56 4.81 3.42
CA ASN A 199 -21.75 3.98 3.60
C ASN A 199 -21.39 2.60 4.17
N CYS A 200 -20.47 2.63 5.14
CA CYS A 200 -19.87 1.46 5.76
C CYS A 200 -20.03 1.54 7.28
N THR A 201 -20.77 0.59 7.81
CA THR A 201 -20.89 0.37 9.25
C THR A 201 -19.94 -0.75 9.66
N LEU A 202 -19.07 -0.47 10.63
CA LEU A 202 -18.15 -1.45 11.19
C LEU A 202 -18.90 -2.52 11.98
N THR A 203 -18.45 -3.77 11.87
CA THR A 203 -18.94 -4.85 12.74
C THR A 203 -18.34 -4.75 14.14
N ASP A 204 -18.94 -5.43 15.12
CA ASP A 204 -18.42 -5.46 16.50
C ASP A 204 -16.99 -6.04 16.58
N GLU A 205 -16.64 -6.95 15.69
CA GLU A 205 -15.26 -7.45 15.57
C GLU A 205 -14.29 -6.37 15.07
N GLU A 206 -14.71 -5.57 14.08
CA GLU A 206 -13.89 -4.48 13.55
C GLU A 206 -13.76 -3.34 14.56
N ARG A 207 -14.81 -3.09 15.34
CA ARG A 207 -14.76 -2.14 16.48
C ARG A 207 -13.84 -2.65 17.59
N LEU A 208 -13.97 -3.91 18.01
CA LEU A 208 -13.05 -4.56 18.96
C LEU A 208 -11.60 -4.45 18.47
N TYR A 209 -11.38 -4.72 17.20
CA TYR A 209 -10.07 -4.64 16.57
C TYR A 209 -9.46 -3.24 16.70
N LEU A 210 -10.23 -2.20 16.37
CA LEU A 210 -9.81 -0.80 16.49
C LEU A 210 -9.53 -0.43 17.95
N ILE A 211 -10.39 -0.82 18.91
CA ILE A 211 -10.18 -0.57 20.35
C ILE A 211 -8.80 -1.09 20.78
N LEU A 212 -8.46 -2.33 20.43
CA LEU A 212 -7.18 -2.94 20.81
C LEU A 212 -5.97 -2.23 20.19
N HIS A 213 -6.08 -1.77 18.94
CA HIS A 213 -4.97 -1.13 18.23
C HIS A 213 -4.77 0.32 18.67
N ILE A 214 -5.85 1.06 18.88
CA ILE A 214 -5.81 2.42 19.41
C ILE A 214 -5.28 2.40 20.83
N ASN A 215 -5.75 1.49 21.69
CA ASN A 215 -5.22 1.33 23.04
C ASN A 215 -3.71 1.06 23.05
N ARG A 216 -3.22 0.28 22.09
CA ARG A 216 -1.78 -0.02 22.00
C ARG A 216 -0.93 1.19 21.58
N VAL A 217 -1.48 2.08 20.75
CA VAL A 217 -0.84 3.35 20.39
C VAL A 217 -0.91 4.30 21.58
N TYR A 218 -2.08 4.44 22.19
CA TYR A 218 -2.35 5.34 23.32
C TYR A 218 -1.56 4.99 24.58
N ALA A 219 -1.60 3.73 25.05
CA ALA A 219 -1.00 3.32 26.33
C ALA A 219 0.54 3.41 26.37
N LYS A 220 1.21 3.60 25.23
CA LYS A 220 2.68 3.76 25.17
C LYS A 220 3.15 5.19 24.93
N GLU A 221 2.27 6.07 24.50
CA GLU A 221 2.58 7.47 24.16
C GLU A 221 1.84 8.47 25.06
N GLY A 222 0.83 8.02 25.82
CA GLY A 222 0.12 8.77 26.87
C GLY A 222 0.75 8.72 28.27
N LEU A 223 2.03 8.31 28.38
CA LEU A 223 2.86 8.34 29.60
C LEU A 223 4.09 9.22 29.35
#